data_AF-A0A2T1LTP5-F1
#
_entry.id   AF-A0A2T1LTP5-F1
#
_cell.length_a   1.000
_cell.length_b   1.000
_cell.length_c   1.000
_cell.angle_alpha   90.00
_cell.angle_beta   90.00
_cell.angle_gamma   90.00
#
_symmetry.space_group_name_H-M   'P 1'
#
loop_
_entity.id
_entity.type
_entity.pdbx_description
1 polymer ?
#
loop_
_entity_poly.entity_id
_entity_poly.type
_entity_poly.pdbx_seq_one_letter_code
_entity_poly.pdbx_strand_id
1 'polypeptide(L)'
;MTAAKAEPLLCLDSNSECVEQLTNAAISYSNELKTIDERIGLLNRRLGLAEEGINYGESKLWTNYLPDSGNSFNPVTIINPFSWIKNLLGGGQLQRDRLLITDLEIRKADLEASRAELERQREVKKSQLSEQILTLLLSYESAARQEKLIRSSLNSQTVLMKVVEIDYRFGGSSTDAYLGAIAKQEHLKERLTQAQMEQQELLRKLSALTGRTSSMRN
;
A
#
# COMPACT_ATOMS: atom_id res chain seq x y z
N MET A 1 -6.58 25.43 5.15
CA MET A 1 -5.96 24.18 4.65
C MET A 1 -4.46 24.39 4.66
N THR A 2 -3.81 23.97 5.74
CA THR A 2 -2.35 24.06 5.88
C THR A 2 -1.73 23.00 4.97
N ALA A 3 -0.95 23.44 3.98
CA ALA A 3 -0.12 22.54 3.19
C ALA A 3 0.84 21.85 4.16
N ALA A 4 0.57 20.58 4.48
CA ALA A 4 1.49 19.76 5.26
C ALA A 4 2.84 19.81 4.53
N LYS A 5 3.86 20.32 5.22
CA LYS A 5 5.22 20.46 4.69
C LYS A 5 5.69 19.06 4.31
N ALA A 6 5.67 18.74 3.02
CA ALA A 6 5.95 17.40 2.55
C ALA A 6 7.40 17.04 2.89
N GLU A 7 7.55 16.00 3.71
CA GLU A 7 8.81 15.57 4.27
C GLU A 7 9.79 15.19 3.14
N PRO A 8 11.09 15.50 3.24
CA PRO A 8 12.05 15.11 2.20
C PRO A 8 12.17 13.59 2.08
N LEU A 9 12.57 13.12 0.88
CA LEU A 9 13.00 11.73 0.68
C LEU A 9 14.19 11.41 1.61
N LEU A 10 14.11 10.28 2.31
CA LEU A 10 15.06 9.88 3.35
C LEU A 10 16.37 9.33 2.77
N CYS A 11 16.27 8.62 1.65
CA CYS A 11 17.35 7.87 1.02
C CYS A 11 17.05 7.65 -0.47
N LEU A 12 18.05 7.26 -1.26
CA LEU A 12 17.97 7.13 -2.73
C LEU A 12 18.78 5.94 -3.27
N ASP A 13 19.00 4.95 -2.42
CA ASP A 13 19.82 3.76 -2.68
C ASP A 13 18.97 2.48 -2.64
N SER A 14 19.43 1.43 -3.33
CA SER A 14 18.74 0.13 -3.44
C SER A 14 18.98 -0.80 -2.25
N ASN A 15 19.58 -0.29 -1.16
CA ASN A 15 19.76 -1.07 0.06
C ASN A 15 18.42 -1.41 0.71
N SER A 16 18.36 -2.57 1.36
CA SER A 16 17.14 -3.09 1.97
C SER A 16 16.50 -2.13 2.97
N GLU A 17 17.32 -1.44 3.77
CA GLU A 17 16.84 -0.45 4.74
C GLU A 17 16.16 0.74 4.05
N CYS A 18 16.75 1.26 2.97
CA CYS A 18 16.16 2.37 2.23
C CYS A 18 14.83 1.96 1.56
N VAL A 19 14.82 0.79 0.93
CA VAL A 19 13.63 0.22 0.29
C VAL A 19 12.50 0.07 1.32
N GLU A 20 12.80 -0.46 2.51
CA GLU A 20 11.81 -0.63 3.58
C GLU A 20 11.25 0.71 4.07
N GLN A 21 12.12 1.69 4.33
CA GLN A 21 11.70 3.03 4.77
C GLN A 21 10.77 3.72 3.76
N LEU A 22 11.15 3.69 2.47
CA LEU A 22 10.33 4.29 1.40
C LEU A 22 9.04 3.51 1.17
N THR A 23 9.08 2.17 1.30
CA THR A 23 7.89 1.32 1.22
C THR A 23 6.90 1.66 2.33
N ASN A 24 7.38 1.79 3.57
CA ASN A 24 6.54 2.18 4.70
C ASN A 24 5.94 3.58 4.51
N ALA A 25 6.71 4.53 3.96
CA ALA A 25 6.19 5.85 3.60
C ALA A 25 5.08 5.76 2.55
N ALA A 26 5.27 5.00 1.47
CA ALA A 26 4.26 4.81 0.43
C ALA A 26 3.00 4.10 0.94
N ILE A 27 3.16 3.08 1.80
CA ILE A 27 2.03 2.41 2.47
C ILE A 27 1.21 3.41 3.29
N SER A 28 1.89 4.27 4.06
CA SER A 28 1.22 5.29 4.89
C SER A 28 0.53 6.38 4.06
N TYR A 29 1.03 6.65 2.85
CA TYR A 29 0.48 7.67 1.97
C TYR A 29 -0.72 7.16 1.15
N SER A 30 -0.70 5.88 0.76
CA SER A 30 -1.69 5.27 -0.13
C SER A 30 -3.13 5.37 0.41
N ASN A 31 -3.98 6.09 -0.32
CA ASN A 31 -5.41 6.17 -0.01
C ASN A 31 -6.10 4.82 -0.17
N GLU A 32 -5.70 4.00 -1.14
CA GLU A 32 -6.29 2.67 -1.37
C GLU A 32 -6.07 1.78 -0.15
N LEU A 33 -4.84 1.72 0.38
CA LEU A 33 -4.54 0.94 1.58
C LEU A 33 -5.27 1.46 2.82
N LYS A 34 -5.42 2.79 2.97
CA LYS A 34 -6.27 3.37 4.03
C LYS A 34 -7.71 2.89 3.93
N THR A 35 -8.30 2.89 2.73
CA THR A 35 -9.68 2.41 2.55
C THR A 35 -9.82 0.92 2.85
N ILE A 36 -8.80 0.11 2.54
CA ILE A 36 -8.79 -1.33 2.89
C ILE A 36 -8.72 -1.50 4.41
N ASP A 37 -7.82 -0.78 5.08
CA ASP A 37 -7.67 -0.82 6.54
C ASP A 37 -8.94 -0.38 7.26
N GLU A 38 -9.62 0.67 6.77
CA GLU A 38 -10.92 1.11 7.28
C GLU A 38 -12.00 0.03 7.11
N ARG A 39 -12.08 -0.62 5.95
CA ARG A 39 -13.03 -1.71 5.69
C ARG A 39 -12.77 -2.92 6.58
N ILE A 40 -11.51 -3.32 6.76
CA ILE A 40 -11.12 -4.38 7.69
C ILE A 40 -11.54 -4.00 9.12
N GLY A 41 -11.29 -2.75 9.54
CA GLY A 41 -11.73 -2.25 10.84
C GLY A 41 -13.24 -2.32 11.05
N LEU A 42 -14.04 -1.99 10.03
CA LEU A 42 -15.50 -2.11 10.06
C LEU A 42 -15.95 -3.58 10.15
N LEU A 43 -15.32 -4.48 9.40
CA LEU A 43 -15.61 -5.92 9.47
C LEU A 43 -15.26 -6.49 10.85
N ASN A 44 -14.12 -6.12 11.42
CA ASN A 44 -13.71 -6.55 12.77
C ASN A 44 -14.72 -6.13 13.84
N ARG A 45 -15.26 -4.90 13.75
CA ARG A 45 -16.33 -4.45 14.66
C ARG A 45 -17.60 -5.29 14.48
N ARG A 46 -17.99 -5.59 13.24
CA ARG A 46 -19.17 -6.44 12.97
C ARG A 46 -18.97 -7.88 13.46
N LEU A 47 -17.78 -8.43 13.31
CA LEU A 47 -17.42 -9.76 13.84
C LEU A 47 -17.53 -9.80 15.36
N GLY A 48 -17.02 -8.78 16.06
CA GLY A 48 -17.16 -8.69 17.53
C GLY A 48 -18.62 -8.63 17.98
N LEU A 49 -19.45 -7.81 17.31
CA LEU A 49 -20.89 -7.75 17.61
C LEU A 49 -21.62 -9.06 17.29
N ALA A 50 -21.25 -9.76 16.21
CA ALA A 50 -21.82 -11.06 15.88
C ALA A 50 -21.46 -12.12 16.92
N GLU A 51 -20.22 -12.12 17.40
CA GLU A 51 -19.73 -13.02 18.45
C GLU A 51 -20.41 -12.75 19.80
N GLU A 52 -20.56 -11.49 20.19
CA GLU A 52 -21.34 -11.10 21.37
C GLU A 52 -22.81 -11.56 21.25
N GLY A 53 -23.42 -11.40 20.07
CA GLY A 53 -24.78 -11.83 19.79
C GLY A 53 -24.98 -13.34 19.88
N ILE A 54 -24.04 -14.12 19.33
CA ILE A 54 -24.03 -15.59 19.44
C ILE A 54 -23.90 -16.01 20.90
N ASN A 55 -22.90 -15.51 21.62
CA ASN A 55 -22.67 -15.83 23.03
C ASN A 55 -23.88 -15.48 23.90
N TYR A 56 -24.50 -14.32 23.66
CA TYR A 56 -25.72 -13.90 24.35
C TYR A 56 -26.90 -14.85 24.05
N GLY A 57 -27.10 -15.21 22.78
CA GLY A 57 -28.13 -16.16 22.35
C GLY A 57 -27.96 -17.52 23.01
N GLU A 58 -26.74 -18.06 22.99
CA GLU A 58 -26.39 -19.32 23.66
C GLU A 58 -26.67 -19.28 25.16
N SER A 59 -26.27 -18.19 25.83
CA SER A 59 -26.47 -17.99 27.26
C SER A 59 -27.93 -17.90 27.68
N LYS A 60 -28.87 -17.70 26.74
CA LYS A 60 -30.32 -17.68 26.99
C LYS A 60 -31.05 -18.93 26.53
N LEU A 61 -30.38 -19.88 25.90
CA LEU A 61 -31.02 -21.14 25.50
C LEU A 61 -31.66 -21.89 26.68
N TRP A 62 -31.11 -21.73 27.90
CA TRP A 62 -31.67 -22.33 29.11
C TRP A 62 -33.04 -21.74 29.50
N THR A 63 -33.35 -20.48 29.16
CA THR A 63 -34.63 -19.85 29.55
C THR A 63 -35.82 -20.47 28.82
N ASN A 64 -35.58 -21.08 27.67
CA ASN A 64 -36.62 -21.79 26.90
C ASN A 64 -37.08 -23.10 27.55
N TYR A 65 -36.36 -23.59 28.56
CA TYR A 65 -36.75 -24.73 29.38
C TYR A 65 -37.50 -24.32 30.66
N LEU A 66 -37.61 -23.01 30.94
CA LEU A 66 -38.42 -22.53 32.06
C LEU A 66 -39.91 -22.55 31.68
N PRO A 67 -40.80 -22.91 32.62
CA PRO A 67 -42.24 -22.75 32.40
C PRO A 67 -42.58 -21.26 32.25
N ASP A 68 -43.33 -20.91 31.21
CA ASP A 68 -43.86 -19.56 30.96
C ASP A 68 -44.67 -19.08 32.18
N SER A 69 -44.05 -18.26 33.04
CA SER A 69 -44.74 -17.53 34.09
C SER A 69 -45.36 -16.29 33.46
N GLY A 70 -46.46 -16.49 32.73
CA GLY A 70 -47.18 -15.40 32.07
C GLY A 70 -47.47 -14.27 33.06
N ASN A 71 -46.87 -13.11 32.83
CA ASN A 71 -47.28 -11.86 33.46
C ASN A 71 -48.65 -11.46 32.88
N SER A 72 -49.69 -12.15 33.34
CA SER A 72 -51.07 -11.71 33.25
C SER A 72 -51.56 -11.68 34.69
N PHE A 73 -51.70 -10.48 35.26
CA PHE A 73 -52.50 -10.23 36.47
C PHE A 73 -53.99 -10.47 36.15
N ASN A 74 -54.32 -11.68 35.72
CA ASN A 74 -55.66 -12.10 35.39
C ASN A 74 -55.96 -13.34 36.25
N PRO A 75 -56.78 -13.23 37.31
CA PRO A 75 -56.90 -14.24 38.35
C PRO A 75 -57.63 -15.52 37.92
N VAL A 76 -58.00 -15.65 36.63
CA VAL A 76 -58.64 -16.84 36.06
C VAL A 76 -58.08 -17.12 34.66
N THR A 77 -56.81 -17.50 34.57
CA THR A 77 -56.28 -18.21 33.40
C THR A 77 -55.38 -19.35 33.88
N ILE A 78 -55.71 -20.55 33.44
CA ILE A 78 -55.09 -21.82 33.82
C ILE A 78 -53.57 -21.76 33.56
N ILE A 79 -52.80 -21.83 34.64
CA ILE A 79 -51.38 -22.17 34.61
C ILE A 79 -51.27 -23.48 33.83
N ASN A 80 -50.56 -23.49 32.69
CA ASN A 80 -50.37 -24.70 31.90
C ASN A 80 -49.01 -25.33 32.28
N PRO A 81 -48.97 -26.29 33.23
CA PRO A 81 -47.72 -26.82 33.80
C PRO A 81 -46.90 -27.68 32.83
N PHE A 82 -47.36 -27.83 31.58
CA PHE A 82 -46.75 -28.70 30.57
C PHE A 82 -46.24 -27.93 29.33
N SER A 83 -46.14 -26.59 29.39
CA SER A 83 -45.59 -25.79 28.28
C SER A 83 -44.15 -26.18 27.92
N TRP A 84 -43.35 -26.59 28.90
CA TRP A 84 -42.00 -27.15 28.71
C TRP A 84 -41.99 -28.41 27.82
N ILE A 85 -43.06 -29.24 27.87
CA ILE A 85 -43.19 -30.45 27.05
C ILE A 85 -43.32 -30.10 25.55
N LYS A 86 -43.99 -29.00 25.20
CA LYS A 86 -44.09 -28.55 23.80
C LYS A 86 -42.73 -28.13 23.24
N ASN A 87 -41.92 -27.43 24.03
CA ASN A 87 -40.53 -27.08 23.67
C ASN A 87 -39.62 -28.33 23.60
N LEU A 88 -39.87 -29.35 24.43
CA LEU A 88 -39.12 -30.62 24.46
C LEU A 88 -39.47 -31.56 23.31
N LEU A 89 -40.74 -31.59 22.89
CA LEU A 89 -41.26 -32.38 21.77
C LEU A 89 -41.06 -31.69 20.40
N GLY A 90 -40.21 -30.67 20.35
CA GLY A 90 -39.78 -30.05 19.10
C GLY A 90 -40.76 -29.07 18.47
N GLY A 91 -41.73 -28.55 19.22
CA GLY A 91 -42.66 -27.53 18.75
C GLY A 91 -42.64 -26.27 19.62
N GLY A 92 -41.81 -25.28 19.26
CA GLY A 92 -41.76 -24.01 20.01
C GLY A 92 -40.49 -23.18 19.83
N GLN A 93 -40.44 -22.03 20.54
CA GLN A 93 -39.44 -20.95 20.49
C GLN A 93 -37.98 -21.42 20.40
N LEU A 94 -37.67 -22.58 20.96
CA LEU A 94 -36.36 -23.24 20.92
C LEU A 94 -35.81 -23.49 19.50
N GLN A 95 -36.66 -23.80 18.52
CA GLN A 95 -36.23 -23.94 17.12
C GLN A 95 -35.93 -22.59 16.47
N ARG A 96 -36.66 -21.52 16.84
CA ARG A 96 -36.45 -20.17 16.28
C ARG A 96 -35.14 -19.58 16.78
N ASP A 97 -34.85 -19.75 18.07
CA ASP A 97 -33.61 -19.24 18.66
C ASP A 97 -32.38 -19.96 18.11
N ARG A 98 -32.46 -21.29 17.91
CA ARG A 98 -31.39 -22.03 17.22
C ARG A 98 -31.19 -21.56 15.77
N LEU A 99 -32.27 -21.33 15.03
CA LEU A 99 -32.21 -20.80 13.66
C LEU A 99 -31.52 -19.42 13.64
N LEU A 100 -31.84 -18.54 14.59
CA LEU A 100 -31.21 -17.22 14.72
C LEU A 100 -29.72 -17.32 15.03
N ILE A 101 -29.30 -18.21 15.95
CA ILE A 101 -27.88 -18.44 16.25
C ILE A 101 -27.16 -18.96 14.99
N THR A 102 -27.73 -19.95 14.29
CA THR A 102 -27.12 -20.48 13.06
C THR A 102 -27.02 -19.43 11.94
N ASP A 103 -27.99 -18.52 11.81
CA ASP A 103 -27.91 -17.40 10.85
C ASP A 103 -26.76 -16.45 11.22
N LEU A 104 -26.58 -16.15 12.51
CA LEU A 104 -25.46 -15.32 12.99
C LEU A 104 -24.10 -15.99 12.77
N GLU A 105 -24.01 -17.30 12.98
CA GLU A 105 -22.79 -18.09 12.70
C GLU A 105 -22.43 -18.07 11.21
N ILE A 106 -23.41 -18.25 10.32
CA ILE A 106 -23.20 -18.15 8.86
C ILE A 106 -22.72 -16.74 8.49
N ARG A 107 -23.38 -15.70 9.01
CA ARG A 107 -22.95 -14.31 8.77
C ARG A 107 -21.55 -14.03 9.31
N LYS A 108 -21.19 -14.60 10.47
CA LYS A 108 -19.82 -14.51 11.01
C LYS A 108 -18.83 -15.12 10.02
N ALA A 109 -19.09 -16.31 9.50
CA ALA A 109 -18.23 -16.96 8.51
C ALA A 109 -18.09 -16.13 7.21
N ASP A 110 -19.17 -15.53 6.71
CA ASP A 110 -19.12 -14.64 5.53
C ASP A 110 -18.28 -13.38 5.79
N LEU A 111 -18.39 -12.81 6.99
CA LEU A 111 -17.59 -11.66 7.40
C LEU A 111 -16.11 -12.01 7.56
N GLU A 112 -15.79 -13.19 8.09
CA GLU A 112 -14.42 -13.72 8.19
C GLU A 112 -13.82 -13.95 6.79
N ALA A 113 -14.58 -14.53 5.87
CA ALA A 113 -14.16 -14.72 4.49
C ALA A 113 -13.91 -13.38 3.78
N SER A 114 -14.81 -12.41 3.95
CA SER A 114 -14.67 -11.06 3.39
C SER A 114 -13.44 -10.32 3.95
N ARG A 115 -13.18 -10.49 5.25
CA ARG A 115 -11.99 -9.93 5.91
C ARG A 115 -10.72 -10.55 5.34
N ALA A 116 -10.67 -11.87 5.25
CA ALA A 116 -9.51 -12.59 4.73
C ALA A 116 -9.17 -12.17 3.30
N GLU A 117 -10.19 -11.91 2.47
CA GLU A 117 -9.98 -11.40 1.10
C GLU A 117 -9.38 -9.98 1.10
N LEU A 118 -9.89 -9.08 1.94
CA LEU A 118 -9.30 -7.73 2.07
C LEU A 118 -7.86 -7.77 2.60
N GLU A 119 -7.55 -8.67 3.53
CA GLU A 119 -6.19 -8.87 4.03
C GLU A 119 -5.25 -9.36 2.92
N ARG A 120 -5.70 -10.28 2.05
CA ARG A 120 -4.92 -10.69 0.87
C ARG A 120 -4.68 -9.53 -0.07
N GLN A 121 -5.72 -8.75 -0.39
CA GLN A 121 -5.59 -7.58 -1.27
C GLN A 121 -4.60 -6.56 -0.71
N ARG A 122 -4.64 -6.33 0.60
CA ARG A 122 -3.70 -5.47 1.32
C ARG A 122 -2.27 -5.93 1.15
N GLU A 123 -1.99 -7.21 1.40
CA GLU A 123 -0.62 -7.75 1.31
C GLU A 123 -0.09 -7.74 -0.13
N VAL A 124 -0.93 -8.06 -1.11
CA VAL A 124 -0.58 -7.92 -2.54
C VAL A 124 -0.22 -6.47 -2.87
N LYS A 125 -1.00 -5.50 -2.42
CA LYS A 125 -0.75 -4.07 -2.68
C LYS A 125 0.54 -3.57 -2.02
N LYS A 126 0.84 -4.00 -0.80
CA LYS A 126 2.12 -3.70 -0.14
C LYS A 126 3.31 -4.28 -0.91
N SER A 127 3.19 -5.53 -1.35
CA SER A 127 4.22 -6.18 -2.17
C SER A 127 4.44 -5.42 -3.48
N GLN A 128 3.36 -5.02 -4.16
CA GLN A 128 3.42 -4.23 -5.39
C GLN A 128 4.10 -2.87 -5.17
N LEU A 129 3.78 -2.16 -4.08
CA LEU A 129 4.44 -0.90 -3.74
C LEU A 129 5.93 -1.09 -3.49
N SER A 130 6.31 -2.14 -2.75
CA SER A 130 7.71 -2.46 -2.48
C SER A 130 8.50 -2.74 -3.76
N GLU A 131 7.93 -3.55 -4.67
CA GLU A 131 8.53 -3.87 -5.97
C GLU A 131 8.68 -2.62 -6.85
N GLN A 132 7.66 -1.76 -6.90
CA GLN A 132 7.72 -0.51 -7.67
C GLN A 132 8.80 0.43 -7.14
N ILE A 133 8.92 0.57 -5.82
CA ILE A 133 9.93 1.41 -5.19
C ILE A 133 11.33 0.87 -5.47
N LEU A 134 11.55 -0.43 -5.30
CA LEU A 134 12.83 -1.06 -5.62
C LEU A 134 13.21 -0.84 -7.08
N THR A 135 12.26 -1.02 -8.00
CA THR A 135 12.48 -0.80 -9.44
C THR A 135 12.87 0.64 -9.74
N LEU A 136 12.19 1.61 -9.11
CA LEU A 136 12.52 3.04 -9.27
C LEU A 136 13.89 3.41 -8.68
N LEU A 137 14.27 2.81 -7.56
CA LEU A 137 15.59 3.02 -6.96
C LEU A 137 16.71 2.43 -7.82
N LEU A 138 16.53 1.19 -8.30
CA LEU A 138 17.51 0.54 -9.18
C LEU A 138 17.68 1.30 -10.50
N SER A 139 16.60 1.82 -11.07
CA SER A 139 16.68 2.67 -12.27
C SER A 139 17.34 4.01 -11.98
N TYR A 140 17.08 4.61 -10.82
CA TYR A 140 17.75 5.85 -10.40
C TYR A 140 19.26 5.64 -10.24
N GLU A 141 19.68 4.57 -9.56
CA GLU A 141 21.09 4.22 -9.42
C GLU A 141 21.76 3.89 -10.76
N SER A 142 21.03 3.24 -11.67
CA SER A 142 21.50 2.99 -13.03
C SER A 142 21.75 4.31 -13.77
N ALA A 143 20.79 5.23 -13.75
CA ALA A 143 20.92 6.56 -14.37
C ALA A 143 22.05 7.39 -13.71
N ALA A 144 22.22 7.30 -12.40
CA ALA A 144 23.32 7.92 -11.65
C ALA A 144 24.70 7.38 -12.07
N ARG A 145 24.81 6.06 -12.26
CA ARG A 145 26.04 5.45 -12.79
C ARG A 145 26.32 5.91 -14.21
N GLN A 146 25.31 5.98 -15.08
CA GLN A 146 25.49 6.46 -16.45
C GLN A 146 25.92 7.93 -16.51
N GLU A 147 25.29 8.80 -15.73
CA GLU A 147 25.69 10.22 -15.62
C GLU A 147 27.16 10.34 -15.23
N LYS A 148 27.61 9.59 -14.22
CA LYS A 148 29.01 9.59 -13.77
C LYS A 148 29.97 9.16 -14.88
N LEU A 149 29.63 8.13 -15.65
CA LEU A 149 30.44 7.66 -16.78
C LEU A 149 30.51 8.70 -17.91
N ILE A 150 29.39 9.33 -18.25
CA ILE A 150 29.32 10.38 -19.28
C ILE A 150 30.14 11.60 -18.84
N ARG A 151 30.01 12.02 -17.57
CA ARG A 151 30.77 13.15 -17.02
C ARG A 151 32.28 12.89 -17.06
N SER A 152 32.71 11.67 -16.71
CA SER A 152 34.12 11.27 -16.85
C SER A 152 34.60 11.36 -18.30
N SER A 153 33.79 10.85 -19.24
CA SER A 153 34.10 10.89 -20.68
C SER A 153 34.15 12.32 -21.23
N LEU A 154 33.26 13.20 -20.76
CA LEU A 154 33.22 14.62 -21.12
C LEU A 154 34.46 15.36 -20.62
N ASN A 155 34.93 15.06 -19.42
CA ASN A 155 36.17 15.63 -18.87
C ASN A 155 37.38 15.25 -19.74
N SER A 156 37.51 13.96 -20.10
CA SER A 156 38.57 13.50 -21.01
C SER A 156 38.46 14.15 -22.39
N GLN A 157 37.26 14.23 -22.96
CA GLN A 157 37.04 14.85 -24.27
C GLN A 157 37.35 16.36 -24.25
N THR A 158 37.10 17.04 -23.13
CA THR A 158 37.43 18.47 -22.98
C THR A 158 38.94 18.71 -23.05
N VAL A 159 39.76 17.81 -22.48
CA VAL A 159 41.22 17.88 -22.61
C VAL A 159 41.65 17.60 -24.05
N LEU A 160 41.11 16.56 -24.68
CA LEU A 160 41.39 16.24 -26.08
C LEU A 160 41.04 17.38 -27.03
N MET A 161 39.90 18.03 -26.82
CA MET A 161 39.45 19.17 -27.63
C MET A 161 40.47 20.32 -27.59
N LYS A 162 41.05 20.64 -26.42
CA LYS A 162 42.12 21.63 -26.32
C LYS A 162 43.38 21.24 -27.11
N VAL A 163 43.75 19.97 -27.10
CA VAL A 163 44.91 19.47 -27.87
C VAL A 163 44.65 19.59 -29.37
N VAL A 164 43.47 19.17 -29.82
CA VAL A 164 43.05 19.29 -31.24
C VAL A 164 42.96 20.75 -31.67
N GLU A 165 42.46 21.64 -30.81
CA GLU A 165 42.41 23.08 -31.08
C GLU A 165 43.82 23.66 -31.28
N ILE A 166 44.77 23.32 -30.40
CA ILE A 166 46.16 23.75 -30.53
C ILE A 166 46.74 23.25 -31.86
N ASP A 167 46.61 21.97 -32.15
CA ASP A 167 47.16 21.35 -33.37
C ASP A 167 46.55 21.97 -34.65
N TYR A 168 45.23 22.21 -34.65
CA TYR A 168 44.54 22.90 -35.74
C TYR A 168 45.08 24.32 -35.96
N ARG A 169 45.30 25.09 -34.89
CA ARG A 169 45.84 26.46 -34.98
C ARG A 169 47.26 26.52 -35.53
N PHE A 170 48.05 25.47 -35.33
CA PHE A 170 49.39 25.34 -35.89
C PHE A 170 49.41 24.66 -37.27
N GLY A 171 48.24 24.34 -37.85
CA GLY A 171 48.12 23.73 -39.18
C GLY A 171 48.43 22.23 -39.23
N GLY A 172 48.55 21.56 -38.08
CA GLY A 172 48.79 20.11 -37.98
C GLY A 172 47.52 19.27 -38.16
N SER A 173 46.34 19.88 -38.08
CA SER A 173 45.04 19.20 -38.16
C SER A 173 44.11 19.87 -39.19
N SER A 174 43.11 19.12 -39.67
CA SER A 174 42.09 19.62 -40.60
C SER A 174 40.89 20.24 -39.88
N THR A 175 40.16 21.11 -40.57
CA THR A 175 38.90 21.69 -40.05
C THR A 175 37.88 20.60 -39.71
N ASP A 176 37.80 19.54 -40.51
CA ASP A 176 36.88 18.42 -40.26
C ASP A 176 37.21 17.68 -38.96
N ALA A 177 38.49 17.48 -38.65
CA ALA A 177 38.92 16.86 -37.40
C ALA A 177 38.57 17.73 -36.18
N TYR A 178 38.75 19.05 -36.29
CA TYR A 178 38.36 20.00 -35.25
C TYR A 178 36.85 20.04 -35.02
N LEU A 179 36.05 20.14 -36.09
CA LEU A 179 34.59 20.12 -36.02
C LEU A 179 34.06 18.78 -35.49
N GLY A 180 34.67 17.66 -35.88
CA GLY A 180 34.34 16.34 -35.34
C GLY A 180 34.58 16.23 -33.83
N ALA A 181 35.66 16.83 -33.32
CA ALA A 181 35.94 16.88 -31.88
C ALA A 181 34.90 17.70 -31.11
N ILE A 182 34.43 18.82 -31.67
CA ILE A 182 33.34 19.64 -31.12
C ILE A 182 32.03 18.86 -31.12
N ALA A 183 31.65 18.26 -32.25
CA ALA A 183 30.41 17.49 -32.38
C ALA A 183 30.36 16.33 -31.37
N LYS A 184 31.48 15.63 -31.16
CA LYS A 184 31.58 14.57 -30.16
C LYS A 184 31.38 15.09 -28.73
N GLN A 185 31.94 16.25 -28.41
CA GLN A 185 31.74 16.86 -27.09
C GLN A 185 30.28 17.27 -26.89
N GLU A 186 29.64 17.84 -27.90
CA GLU A 186 28.25 18.28 -27.81
C GLU A 186 27.29 17.10 -27.63
N HIS A 187 27.50 16.02 -28.37
CA HIS A 187 26.76 14.77 -28.19
C HIS A 187 26.93 14.19 -26.76
N LEU A 188 28.12 14.30 -26.14
CA LEU A 188 28.30 13.89 -24.74
C LEU A 188 27.52 14.78 -23.76
N LYS A 189 27.43 16.10 -24.01
CA LYS A 189 26.62 17.01 -23.19
C LYS A 189 25.13 16.75 -23.33
N GLU A 190 24.66 16.46 -24.54
CA GLU A 190 23.27 16.08 -24.79
C GLU A 190 22.91 14.84 -23.99
N ARG A 191 23.73 13.78 -24.10
CA ARG A 191 23.56 12.55 -23.31
C ARG A 191 23.61 12.79 -21.80
N LEU A 192 24.47 13.71 -21.33
CA LEU A 192 24.52 14.08 -19.92
C LEU A 192 23.20 14.71 -19.48
N THR A 193 22.69 15.67 -20.26
CA THR A 193 21.41 16.32 -20.00
C THR A 193 20.27 15.30 -19.98
N GLN A 194 20.26 14.35 -20.92
CA GLN A 194 19.27 13.27 -20.95
C GLN A 194 19.31 12.40 -19.69
N ALA A 195 20.48 11.95 -19.27
CA ALA A 195 20.65 11.15 -18.05
C ALA A 195 20.19 11.93 -16.80
N GLN A 196 20.45 13.24 -16.76
CA GLN A 196 19.97 14.09 -15.66
C GLN A 196 18.45 14.19 -15.66
N MET A 197 17.81 14.47 -16.81
CA MET A 197 16.36 14.51 -16.92
C MET A 197 15.70 13.19 -16.48
N GLU A 198 16.28 12.05 -16.85
CA GLU A 198 15.81 10.73 -16.42
C GLU A 198 15.86 10.58 -14.90
N GLN A 199 16.96 10.97 -14.24
CA GLN A 199 17.03 10.97 -12.77
C GLN A 199 15.95 11.86 -12.16
N GLN A 200 15.72 13.06 -12.70
CA GLN A 200 14.69 13.96 -12.20
C GLN A 200 13.29 13.36 -12.33
N GLU A 201 13.02 12.66 -13.43
CA GLU A 201 11.77 11.95 -13.65
C GLU A 201 11.57 10.83 -12.62
N LEU A 202 12.61 10.04 -12.37
CA LEU A 202 12.57 8.95 -11.38
C LEU A 202 12.35 9.47 -9.96
N LEU A 203 13.00 10.58 -9.59
CA LEU A 203 12.75 11.26 -8.32
C LEU A 203 11.32 11.77 -8.20
N ARG A 204 10.75 12.31 -9.27
CA ARG A 204 9.34 12.73 -9.29
C ARG A 204 8.40 11.53 -9.10
N LYS A 205 8.66 10.41 -9.77
CA LYS A 205 7.88 9.17 -9.59
C LYS A 205 7.95 8.65 -8.15
N LEU A 206 9.15 8.60 -7.56
CA LEU A 206 9.34 8.23 -6.16
C LEU A 206 8.57 9.18 -5.23
N SER A 207 8.69 10.49 -5.44
CA SER A 207 8.00 11.51 -4.65
C SER A 207 6.48 11.37 -4.69
N ALA A 208 5.93 11.01 -5.85
CA ALA A 208 4.50 10.80 -6.05
C ALA A 208 3.98 9.55 -5.33
N LEU A 209 4.77 8.47 -5.29
CA LEU A 209 4.40 7.23 -4.59
C LEU A 209 4.48 7.37 -3.07
N THR A 210 5.51 8.06 -2.56
CA THR A 210 5.73 8.17 -1.11
C THR A 210 5.06 9.37 -0.47
N GLY A 211 4.51 10.31 -1.26
CA GLY A 211 3.97 11.59 -0.76
C GLY A 211 5.02 12.50 -0.13
N ARG A 212 6.31 12.25 -0.43
CA ARG A 212 7.47 12.99 0.11
C ARG A 212 8.03 13.89 -0.98
N THR A 213 8.70 14.98 -0.63
CA THR A 213 9.33 15.85 -1.64
C THR A 213 10.75 15.41 -1.96
N SER A 214 11.10 15.42 -3.25
CA SER A 214 12.50 15.34 -3.66
C SER A 214 13.15 16.71 -3.45
N SER A 215 13.87 16.90 -2.34
CA SER A 215 14.72 18.08 -2.19
C SER A 215 15.92 17.92 -3.12
N MET A 216 15.83 18.49 -4.33
CA MET A 216 17.03 18.70 -5.15
C MET A 216 17.90 19.74 -4.44
N ARG A 217 18.97 19.29 -3.81
CA ARG A 217 20.10 20.17 -3.51
C ARG A 217 20.74 20.51 -4.85
N ASN A 218 20.45 21.73 -5.33
CA ASN A 218 21.24 22.41 -6.35
C ASN A 218 22.67 22.63 -5.85
#